data_AF-A0A813F9A6-F1
#
_entry.id   AF-A0A813F9A6-F1
#
_cell.length_a   1.000
_cell.length_b   1.000
_cell.length_c   1.000
_cell.angle_alpha   90.00
_cell.angle_beta   90.00
_cell.angle_gamma   90.00
#
_symmetry.space_group_name_H-M   'P 1'
#
loop_
_entity.id
_entity.type
_entity.pdbx_description
1 polymer ?
#
loop_
_entity_poly.entity_id
_entity_poly.type
_entity_poly.pdbx_seq_one_letter_code
_entity_poly.pdbx_strand_id
1 'polypeptide(L)'
;MAIAKAKEAEKFVPAPRKDPATPAASSEPRAAAAAAPAAAAAAAAFLSRANAGNPDVVEHVELTEEDLGMALEPAQGFEASREAAGKIHDVLAKLKQSKEKGGGSEVFGTCAAELQQQLLALRRAHRAMVKMTEMGRTAEASARRAADAEYAHL
;
A
#
# COMPACT_ATOMS: atom_id res chain seq x y z
N MET A 1 49.72 -16.92 -52.96
CA MET A 1 48.73 -15.85 -52.68
C MET A 1 48.83 -15.53 -51.19
N ALA A 2 49.35 -14.35 -50.88
CA ALA A 2 49.63 -13.88 -49.53
C ALA A 2 48.40 -13.15 -48.96
N ILE A 3 47.97 -13.53 -47.76
CA ILE A 3 46.97 -12.78 -46.99
C ILE A 3 47.74 -11.96 -45.96
N ALA A 4 47.89 -10.67 -46.24
CA ALA A 4 48.46 -9.67 -45.35
C ALA A 4 47.47 -8.50 -45.24
N LYS A 5 47.12 -8.13 -44.00
CA LYS A 5 46.79 -6.79 -43.45
C LYS A 5 45.96 -7.00 -42.18
N ALA A 6 46.55 -6.84 -40.99
CA ALA A 6 46.80 -5.57 -40.29
C ALA A 6 45.48 -4.92 -39.85
N LYS A 7 45.11 -4.94 -38.56
CA LYS A 7 45.67 -4.20 -37.41
C LYS A 7 44.80 -2.97 -37.16
N GLU A 8 43.89 -3.07 -36.19
CA GLU A 8 43.45 -1.93 -35.40
C GLU A 8 43.10 -2.41 -33.99
N ALA A 9 44.05 -2.16 -33.08
CA ALA A 9 43.87 -2.34 -31.65
C ALA A 9 43.28 -1.02 -31.13
N GLU A 10 41.98 -1.04 -30.88
CA GLU A 10 41.26 0.08 -30.29
C GLU A 10 41.72 0.25 -28.84
N LYS A 11 42.35 1.41 -28.56
CA LYS A 11 42.86 1.79 -27.26
C LYS A 11 41.69 2.05 -26.31
N PHE A 12 41.40 1.07 -25.45
CA PHE A 12 40.53 1.24 -24.30
C PHE A 12 41.20 2.18 -23.28
N VAL A 13 40.68 3.41 -23.18
CA VAL A 13 41.07 4.39 -22.15
C VAL A 13 40.00 4.33 -21.05
N PRO A 14 40.30 3.76 -19.86
CA PRO A 14 39.34 3.80 -18.76
C PRO A 14 39.31 5.22 -18.15
N ALA A 15 38.11 5.80 -18.09
CA ALA A 15 37.86 7.08 -17.44
C ALA A 15 38.21 7.05 -15.94
N PRO A 16 38.70 8.15 -15.35
CA PRO A 16 39.05 8.21 -13.94
C PRO A 16 37.80 8.07 -13.07
N ARG A 17 37.82 7.08 -12.16
CA ARG A 17 36.84 6.91 -11.09
C ARG A 17 36.89 8.14 -10.19
N LYS A 18 35.76 8.82 -10.08
CA LYS A 18 35.54 9.90 -9.13
C LYS A 18 35.21 9.26 -7.79
N ASP A 19 36.14 9.31 -6.85
CA ASP A 19 35.92 8.83 -5.49
C ASP A 19 34.73 9.57 -4.86
N PRO A 20 33.79 8.87 -4.19
CA PRO A 20 32.78 9.53 -3.39
C PRO A 20 33.45 10.10 -2.14
N ALA A 21 33.38 11.43 -2.00
CA ALA A 21 33.79 12.14 -0.81
C ALA A 21 33.09 11.57 0.43
N THR A 22 33.90 11.18 1.41
CA THR A 22 33.53 10.96 2.81
C THR A 22 33.21 12.31 3.45
N PRO A 23 31.98 12.60 3.91
CA PRO A 23 31.77 13.65 4.89
C PRO A 23 32.06 13.09 6.28
N ALA A 24 33.06 13.69 6.91
CA ALA A 24 33.42 13.50 8.30
C ALA A 24 32.23 13.78 9.23
N ALA A 25 32.17 12.96 10.29
CA ALA A 25 31.35 13.21 11.46
C ALA A 25 31.71 14.56 12.10
N SER A 26 30.70 15.37 12.42
CA SER A 26 30.79 16.35 13.50
C SER A 26 29.43 16.49 14.19
N SER A 27 29.42 16.00 15.43
CA SER A 27 28.73 16.52 16.62
C SER A 27 27.31 17.08 16.50
N GLU A 28 26.39 16.35 17.13
CA GLU A 28 25.10 16.82 17.67
C GLU A 28 25.23 18.15 18.45
N PRO A 29 24.10 18.88 18.59
CA PRO A 29 23.42 18.75 19.88
C PRO A 29 21.92 18.47 19.76
N ARG A 30 21.56 17.35 20.39
CA ARG A 30 20.32 17.02 21.10
C ARG A 30 19.50 18.23 21.57
N ALA A 31 18.33 18.47 20.96
CA ALA A 31 17.12 19.00 21.60
C ALA A 31 15.94 19.16 20.61
N ALA A 32 15.18 18.08 20.36
CA ALA A 32 13.76 18.17 19.93
C ALA A 32 13.00 16.82 20.03
N ALA A 33 13.47 15.84 20.80
CA ALA A 33 12.86 14.51 20.91
C ALA A 33 11.88 14.38 22.09
N ALA A 34 11.07 15.40 22.36
CA ALA A 34 10.16 15.40 23.53
C ALA A 34 8.68 15.68 23.21
N ALA A 35 8.29 15.85 21.93
CA ALA A 35 6.90 16.18 21.57
C ALA A 35 6.11 15.03 20.89
N ALA A 36 6.77 13.94 20.49
CA ALA A 36 6.11 12.80 19.83
C ALA A 36 5.33 11.84 20.76
N PRO A 37 5.72 11.56 22.02
CA PRO A 37 5.01 10.57 22.82
C PRO A 37 3.68 11.10 23.37
N ALA A 38 3.52 12.42 23.51
CA ALA A 38 2.28 13.03 24.01
C ALA A 38 1.15 13.02 22.96
N ALA A 39 1.46 13.22 21.67
CA ALA A 39 0.46 13.16 20.61
C ALA A 39 0.00 11.71 20.33
N ALA A 40 0.92 10.74 20.40
CA ALA A 40 0.58 9.32 20.29
C ALA A 40 -0.21 8.82 21.51
N ALA A 41 0.14 9.27 22.72
CA ALA A 41 -0.61 8.96 23.94
C ALA A 41 -1.98 9.66 23.97
N ALA A 42 -2.10 10.87 23.44
CA ALA A 42 -3.38 11.58 23.32
C ALA A 42 -4.29 10.93 22.27
N ALA A 43 -3.74 10.44 21.15
CA ALA A 43 -4.50 9.68 20.16
C ALA A 43 -4.91 8.30 20.71
N ALA A 44 -4.03 7.61 21.44
CA ALA A 44 -4.35 6.36 22.13
C ALA A 44 -5.38 6.57 23.25
N ALA A 45 -5.30 7.68 24.00
CA ALA A 45 -6.26 8.03 25.03
C ALA A 45 -7.60 8.49 24.45
N PHE A 46 -7.62 9.14 23.28
CA PHE A 46 -8.85 9.48 22.57
C PHE A 46 -9.54 8.23 22.03
N LEU A 47 -8.78 7.29 21.43
CA LEU A 47 -9.28 5.98 21.02
C LEU A 47 -9.76 5.14 22.21
N SER A 48 -9.05 5.19 23.35
CA SER A 48 -9.43 4.46 24.57
C SER A 48 -10.63 5.09 25.28
N ARG A 49 -10.78 6.43 25.24
CA ARG A 49 -11.92 7.16 25.83
C ARG A 49 -13.16 7.10 24.94
N ALA A 50 -13.01 7.03 23.62
CA ALA A 50 -14.11 6.69 22.71
C ALA A 50 -14.61 5.25 22.94
N ASN A 51 -13.76 4.37 23.49
CA ASN A 51 -14.07 2.98 23.81
C ASN A 51 -14.55 2.77 25.27
N ALA A 52 -14.67 3.83 26.07
CA ALA A 52 -15.05 3.76 27.48
C ALA A 52 -16.54 4.09 27.75
N GLY A 53 -17.36 4.11 26.69
CA GLY A 53 -18.80 4.29 26.79
C GLY A 53 -19.52 2.94 26.76
N ASN A 54 -19.91 2.46 27.95
CA ASN A 54 -20.90 1.40 28.19
C ASN A 54 -20.52 -0.04 27.72
N PRO A 55 -20.14 -0.96 28.62
CA PRO A 55 -19.75 -2.33 28.25
C PRO A 55 -20.93 -3.21 27.78
N ASP A 56 -22.15 -2.68 27.76
CA ASP A 56 -23.37 -3.46 27.47
C ASP A 56 -24.05 -3.09 26.14
N VAL A 57 -23.43 -2.21 25.35
CA VAL A 57 -23.82 -1.97 23.95
C VAL A 57 -22.56 -1.89 23.11
N VAL A 58 -21.81 -3.00 23.07
CA VAL A 58 -21.11 -3.32 21.83
C VAL A 58 -22.22 -3.68 20.86
N GLU A 59 -22.82 -2.65 20.23
CA GLU A 59 -23.30 -2.82 18.87
C GLU A 59 -22.05 -3.24 18.09
N HIS A 60 -21.80 -4.54 18.11
CA HIS A 60 -21.26 -5.25 17.00
C HIS A 60 -22.09 -4.75 15.83
N VAL A 61 -21.59 -3.70 15.17
CA VAL A 61 -21.82 -3.54 13.75
C VAL A 61 -21.10 -4.74 13.13
N GLU A 62 -21.70 -5.92 13.31
CA GLU A 62 -21.67 -7.00 12.37
C GLU A 62 -22.13 -6.35 11.08
N LEU A 63 -21.18 -5.76 10.36
CA LEU A 63 -21.22 -5.75 8.91
C LEU A 63 -21.34 -7.23 8.55
N THR A 64 -22.60 -7.68 8.52
CA THR A 64 -22.97 -9.04 8.15
C THR A 64 -22.26 -9.33 6.83
N GLU A 65 -21.85 -10.59 6.64
CA GLU A 65 -21.17 -11.01 5.41
C GLU A 65 -21.99 -10.67 4.15
N GLU A 66 -23.29 -10.44 4.33
CA GLU A 66 -24.27 -9.97 3.36
C GLU A 66 -24.13 -8.48 2.98
N ASP A 67 -23.62 -7.61 3.85
CA ASP A 67 -23.53 -6.16 3.60
C ASP A 67 -22.31 -5.77 2.73
N LEU A 68 -21.37 -6.71 2.56
CA LEU A 68 -20.18 -6.56 1.69
C LEU A 68 -20.18 -7.50 0.47
N GLY A 69 -21.17 -8.40 0.37
CA GLY A 69 -21.63 -9.03 -0.88
C GLY A 69 -20.66 -9.89 -1.68
N MET A 70 -19.37 -9.92 -1.39
CA MET A 70 -18.42 -10.88 -1.96
C MET A 70 -17.29 -11.11 -0.97
N ALA A 71 -17.23 -12.32 -0.39
CA ALA A 71 -16.00 -12.88 0.14
C ALA A 71 -15.04 -13.10 -1.05
N LEU A 72 -14.40 -12.02 -1.50
CA LEU A 72 -13.35 -12.08 -2.50
C LEU A 72 -12.18 -12.86 -1.91
N GLU A 73 -11.83 -13.95 -2.57
CA GLU A 73 -10.62 -14.69 -2.27
C GLU A 73 -9.42 -13.72 -2.36
N PRO A 74 -8.41 -13.79 -1.46
CA PRO A 74 -7.36 -12.78 -1.37
C PRO A 74 -6.63 -12.52 -2.69
N ALA A 75 -6.39 -13.56 -3.51
CA ALA A 75 -5.78 -13.37 -4.82
C ALA A 75 -6.71 -12.57 -5.76
N GLN A 76 -8.01 -12.86 -5.74
CA GLN A 76 -9.03 -12.08 -6.47
C GLN A 76 -9.11 -10.63 -5.99
N GLY A 77 -8.96 -10.37 -4.69
CA GLY A 77 -8.94 -9.00 -4.14
C GLY A 77 -7.76 -8.17 -4.63
N PHE A 78 -6.58 -8.81 -4.74
CA PHE A 78 -5.39 -8.18 -5.30
C PHE A 78 -5.52 -7.91 -6.80
N GLU A 79 -6.04 -8.88 -7.56
CA GLU A 79 -6.27 -8.74 -8.98
C GLU A 79 -7.29 -7.63 -9.28
N ALA A 80 -8.42 -7.61 -8.56
CA ALA A 80 -9.42 -6.55 -8.66
C ALA A 80 -8.84 -5.16 -8.32
N SER A 81 -7.95 -5.09 -7.33
CA SER A 81 -7.27 -3.83 -6.98
C SER A 81 -6.34 -3.34 -8.09
N ARG A 82 -5.60 -4.24 -8.73
CA ARG A 82 -4.73 -3.93 -9.87
C ARG A 82 -5.54 -3.49 -11.09
N GLU A 83 -6.65 -4.17 -11.36
CA GLU A 83 -7.55 -3.83 -12.45
C GLU A 83 -8.17 -2.44 -12.22
N ALA A 84 -8.67 -2.16 -11.02
CA ALA A 84 -9.22 -0.84 -10.67
C ALA A 84 -8.16 0.27 -10.81
N ALA A 85 -6.92 0.03 -10.38
CA ALA A 85 -5.83 0.98 -10.56
C ALA A 85 -5.51 1.23 -12.05
N GLY A 86 -5.47 0.17 -12.87
CA GLY A 86 -5.32 0.27 -14.32
C GLY A 86 -6.40 1.14 -14.95
N LYS A 87 -7.66 0.88 -14.63
CA LYS A 87 -8.81 1.67 -15.10
C LYS A 87 -8.72 3.14 -14.66
N ILE A 88 -8.27 3.43 -13.44
CA ILE A 88 -8.04 4.81 -12.99
C ILE A 88 -7.00 5.49 -13.88
N HIS A 89 -5.88 4.83 -14.16
CA HIS A 89 -4.85 5.39 -15.07
C HIS A 89 -5.40 5.63 -16.47
N ASP A 90 -6.20 4.72 -17.01
CA ASP A 90 -6.83 4.89 -18.32
C ASP A 90 -7.79 6.09 -18.35
N VAL A 91 -8.61 6.26 -17.31
CA VAL A 91 -9.53 7.40 -17.23
C VAL A 91 -8.77 8.72 -17.08
N LEU A 92 -7.69 8.75 -16.30
CA LEU A 92 -6.82 9.92 -16.19
C LEU A 92 -6.13 10.24 -17.52
N ALA A 93 -5.70 9.23 -18.28
CA ALA A 93 -5.13 9.41 -19.62
C ALA A 93 -6.17 9.97 -20.60
N LYS A 94 -7.41 9.45 -20.58
CA LYS A 94 -8.53 9.99 -21.37
C LYS A 94 -8.84 11.45 -21.01
N LEU A 95 -8.87 11.78 -19.72
CA LEU A 95 -9.08 13.15 -19.24
C LEU A 95 -7.99 14.10 -19.73
N LYS A 96 -6.72 13.68 -19.67
CA LYS A 96 -5.59 14.47 -20.17
C LYS A 96 -5.73 14.74 -21.68
N GLN A 97 -6.02 13.71 -22.47
CA GLN A 97 -6.22 13.85 -23.91
C GLN A 97 -7.44 14.72 -24.26
N SER A 98 -8.53 14.57 -23.50
CA SER A 98 -9.73 15.39 -23.65
C SER A 98 -9.42 16.86 -23.39
N LYS A 99 -8.68 17.17 -22.32
CA LYS A 99 -8.23 18.53 -22.00
C LYS A 99 -7.39 19.15 -23.13
N GLU A 100 -6.47 18.39 -23.71
CA GLU A 100 -5.60 18.86 -24.80
C GLU A 100 -6.37 19.09 -26.12
N LYS A 101 -7.45 18.31 -26.35
CA LYS A 101 -8.28 18.41 -27.56
C LYS A 101 -9.48 19.36 -27.41
N GLY A 102 -9.63 20.03 -26.27
CA GLY A 102 -10.78 20.91 -26.00
C GLY A 102 -12.10 20.14 -25.82
N GLY A 103 -12.05 18.96 -25.21
CA GLY A 103 -13.22 18.13 -24.95
C GLY A 103 -14.27 18.83 -24.09
N GLY A 104 -15.54 18.53 -24.36
CA GLY A 104 -16.69 19.16 -23.70
C GLY A 104 -16.92 18.67 -22.27
N SER A 105 -17.75 19.43 -21.54
CA SER A 105 -18.15 19.16 -20.14
C SER A 105 -18.68 17.73 -19.92
N GLU A 106 -19.40 17.17 -20.90
CA GLU A 106 -19.95 15.81 -20.82
C GLU A 106 -18.86 14.74 -20.67
N VAL A 107 -17.74 14.89 -21.39
CA VAL A 107 -16.60 13.94 -21.29
C VAL A 107 -15.99 13.99 -19.89
N PHE A 108 -15.87 15.19 -19.32
CA PHE A 108 -15.40 15.35 -17.94
C PHE A 108 -16.36 14.73 -16.92
N GLY A 109 -17.67 14.90 -17.11
CA GLY A 109 -18.70 14.29 -16.25
C GLY A 109 -18.63 12.76 -16.25
N THR A 110 -18.54 12.15 -17.43
CA THR A 110 -18.43 10.69 -17.57
C THR A 110 -17.15 10.16 -16.93
N CYS A 111 -16.00 10.79 -17.21
CA CYS A 111 -14.74 10.38 -16.59
C CYS A 111 -14.73 10.56 -15.07
N ALA A 112 -15.40 11.59 -14.54
CA ALA A 112 -15.54 11.77 -13.09
C ALA A 112 -16.37 10.65 -12.45
N ALA A 113 -17.49 10.26 -13.08
CA ALA A 113 -18.31 9.14 -12.62
C ALA A 113 -17.53 7.81 -12.66
N GLU A 114 -16.79 7.54 -13.75
CA GLU A 114 -15.93 6.37 -13.88
C GLU A 114 -14.85 6.33 -12.78
N LEU A 115 -14.18 7.45 -12.52
CA LEU A 115 -13.18 7.55 -11.43
C LEU A 115 -13.79 7.26 -10.06
N GLN A 116 -14.97 7.80 -9.76
CA GLN A 116 -15.67 7.55 -8.51
C GLN A 116 -15.98 6.06 -8.33
N GLN A 117 -16.45 5.39 -9.38
CA GLN A 117 -16.73 3.96 -9.35
C GLN A 117 -15.47 3.14 -9.07
N GLN A 118 -14.35 3.43 -9.74
CA GLN A 118 -13.10 2.71 -9.52
C GLN A 118 -12.52 2.95 -8.11
N LEU A 119 -12.63 4.16 -7.58
CA LEU A 119 -12.21 4.46 -6.21
C LEU A 119 -13.05 3.71 -5.17
N LEU A 120 -14.36 3.57 -5.39
CA LEU A 120 -15.22 2.76 -4.52
C LEU A 120 -14.85 1.28 -4.61
N ALA A 121 -14.58 0.76 -5.80
CA ALA A 121 -14.10 -0.62 -5.99
C ALA A 121 -12.79 -0.87 -5.23
N LEU A 122 -11.82 0.04 -5.35
CA LEU A 122 -10.54 -0.06 -4.65
C LEU A 122 -10.70 -0.04 -3.12
N ARG A 123 -11.60 0.82 -2.60
CA ARG A 123 -11.90 0.87 -1.16
C ARG A 123 -12.51 -0.44 -0.66
N ARG A 124 -13.41 -1.05 -1.43
CA ARG A 124 -14.01 -2.35 -1.08
C ARG A 124 -12.96 -3.45 -1.07
N ALA A 125 -12.13 -3.53 -2.11
CA ALA A 125 -11.04 -4.51 -2.19
C ALA A 125 -10.04 -4.34 -1.03
N HIS A 126 -9.67 -3.10 -0.70
CA HIS A 126 -8.80 -2.80 0.44
C HIS A 126 -9.40 -3.28 1.77
N ARG A 127 -10.68 -2.99 2.03
CA ARG A 127 -11.35 -3.46 3.26
C ARG A 127 -11.40 -4.98 3.34
N ALA A 128 -11.67 -5.66 2.22
CA ALA A 128 -11.64 -7.12 2.17
C ALA A 128 -10.25 -7.67 2.50
N MET A 129 -9.18 -7.10 1.91
CA MET A 129 -7.80 -7.51 2.18
C MET A 129 -7.40 -7.29 3.65
N VAL A 130 -7.80 -6.18 4.26
CA VAL A 130 -7.54 -5.91 5.68
C VAL A 130 -8.23 -6.96 6.57
N LYS A 131 -9.52 -7.22 6.35
CA LYS A 131 -10.29 -8.23 7.09
C LYS A 131 -9.65 -9.61 6.98
N MET A 132 -9.23 -10.02 5.78
CA MET A 132 -8.56 -11.30 5.56
C MET A 132 -7.21 -11.39 6.28
N THR A 133 -6.46 -10.29 6.34
CA THR A 133 -5.18 -10.24 7.07
C THR A 133 -5.40 -10.39 8.57
N GLU A 134 -6.46 -9.78 9.11
CA GLU A 134 -6.84 -9.93 10.52
C GLU A 134 -7.27 -11.35 10.83
N MET A 135 -8.10 -11.97 9.98
CA MET A 135 -8.50 -13.38 10.10
C MET A 135 -7.29 -14.33 10.04
N GLY A 136 -6.31 -14.05 9.19
CA GLY A 136 -5.07 -14.83 9.12
C GLY A 136 -4.28 -14.79 10.44
N ARG A 137 -4.17 -13.61 11.05
CA ARG A 137 -3.49 -13.45 12.35
C ARG A 137 -4.22 -14.15 13.50
N THR A 138 -5.55 -14.09 13.52
CA THR A 138 -6.32 -14.78 14.55
C THR A 138 -6.25 -16.29 14.40
N ALA A 139 -6.27 -16.80 13.16
CA ALA A 139 -6.07 -18.21 12.86
C ALA A 139 -4.68 -18.70 13.29
N GLU A 140 -3.63 -17.93 12.98
CA GLU A 140 -2.25 -18.24 13.40
C GLU A 140 -2.12 -18.27 14.93
N ALA A 141 -2.68 -17.29 15.63
CA ALA A 141 -2.67 -17.25 17.09
C ALA A 141 -3.44 -18.43 17.71
N SER A 142 -4.55 -18.84 17.10
CA SER A 142 -5.32 -20.01 17.52
C SER A 142 -4.52 -21.31 17.34
N ALA A 143 -3.88 -21.48 16.17
CA ALA A 143 -3.06 -22.64 15.88
C ALA A 143 -1.87 -22.78 16.84
N ARG A 144 -1.24 -21.67 17.22
CA ARG A 144 -0.18 -21.68 18.24
C ARG A 144 -0.67 -22.16 19.60
N ARG A 145 -1.81 -21.66 20.07
CA ARG A 145 -2.39 -22.10 21.35
C ARG A 145 -2.77 -23.58 21.32
N ALA A 146 -3.29 -24.06 20.20
CA ALA A 146 -3.62 -25.47 20.01
C ALA A 146 -2.35 -26.33 20.09
N ALA A 147 -1.29 -25.94 19.37
CA ALA A 147 0.00 -26.63 19.44
C ALA A 147 0.57 -26.59 20.87
N ASP A 148 0.61 -25.43 21.52
CA ASP A 148 1.10 -25.30 22.90
C ASP A 148 0.33 -26.23 23.87
N ALA A 149 -0.98 -26.37 23.69
CA ALA A 149 -1.80 -27.29 24.48
C ALA A 149 -1.49 -28.77 24.20
N GLU A 150 -1.24 -29.15 22.94
CA GLU A 150 -0.87 -30.52 22.56
C GLU A 150 0.50 -30.93 23.12
N TYR A 151 1.47 -30.00 23.14
CA TYR A 151 2.82 -30.26 23.65
C TYR A 151 3.00 -29.99 25.15
N ALA A 152 1.99 -29.46 25.85
CA ALA A 152 2.07 -29.17 27.29
C ALA A 152 2.21 -30.41 28.19
N HIS A 153 1.94 -31.61 27.66
CA HIS A 153 1.96 -32.87 28.41
C HIS A 153 3.16 -33.77 28.07
N LEU A 154 4.08 -33.32 27.22
CA LEU A 154 5.32 -34.01 26.86
C LEU A 154 6.50 -33.44 27.66
#